data_AF-A0AAV1UG17-F1
#
_entry.id   AF-A0AAV1UG17-F1
#
_cell.length_a   1.000
_cell.length_b   1.000
_cell.length_c   1.000
_cell.angle_alpha   90.00
_cell.angle_beta   90.00
_cell.angle_gamma   90.00
#
_symmetry.space_group_name_H-M   'P 1'
#
loop_
_entity.id
_entity.type
_entity.pdbx_description
1 polymer ?
#
loop_
_entity_poly.entity_id
_entity_poly.type
_entity_poly.pdbx_seq_one_letter_code
_entity_poly.pdbx_strand_id
1 'polypeptide(L)'
;MVRRVRRWHQGRHIEGDEMQVTFALSNLTGRAKTWASGLKLHDPNVFESLEILKSRLKETFEPPRADFTVSSALLRFKQGKRDVHAYAQHLRYLAISVTENPVGEHKLINVFI
;
A
#
# COMPACT_ATOMS: atom_id res chain seq x y z
N MET A 1 23.17 -2.57 -8.80
CA MET A 1 21.70 -2.75 -8.88
C MET A 1 20.97 -1.72 -9.78
N VAL A 2 21.67 -0.93 -10.62
CA VAL A 2 21.07 0.18 -11.43
C VAL A 2 21.08 -0.08 -12.95
N ARG A 3 21.51 -1.26 -13.41
CA ARG A 3 21.68 -1.53 -14.87
C ARG A 3 20.53 -2.29 -15.54
N ARG A 4 19.46 -2.64 -14.82
CA ARG A 4 18.37 -3.50 -15.36
C ARG A 4 17.03 -2.80 -15.58
N VAL A 5 16.92 -1.51 -15.23
CA VAL A 5 15.74 -0.65 -15.44
C VAL A 5 15.87 0.23 -16.71
N ARG A 6 16.93 0.05 -17.50
CA ARG A 6 17.19 0.83 -18.72
C ARG A 6 16.86 0.09 -20.03
N ARG A 7 15.96 -0.88 -19.99
CA ARG A 7 15.56 -1.66 -21.18
C ARG A 7 14.07 -1.50 -21.53
N TRP A 8 13.43 -0.48 -20.98
CA TRP A 8 11.97 -0.31 -21.01
C TRP A 8 11.46 0.71 -22.04
N HIS A 9 12.34 1.35 -22.81
CA HIS A 9 11.93 2.42 -23.74
C HIS A 9 12.02 2.09 -25.24
N GLN A 10 12.42 0.87 -25.63
CA GLN A 10 12.37 0.47 -27.04
C GLN A 10 11.71 -0.91 -27.19
N GLY A 11 10.39 -0.89 -27.45
CA GLY A 11 9.82 -1.74 -28.50
C GLY A 11 9.42 -3.18 -28.17
N ARG A 12 8.75 -3.46 -27.04
CA ARG A 12 7.99 -4.71 -26.89
C ARG A 12 6.67 -4.47 -26.15
N HIS A 13 5.60 -4.26 -26.92
CA HIS A 13 4.24 -4.47 -26.45
C HIS A 13 4.10 -5.97 -26.19
N ILE A 14 4.03 -6.39 -24.93
CA ILE A 14 3.71 -7.77 -24.57
C ILE A 14 2.18 -7.86 -24.63
N GLU A 15 1.68 -8.36 -25.76
CA GLU A 15 0.27 -8.68 -25.95
C GLU A 15 -0.04 -9.97 -25.22
N GLY A 16 -0.96 -9.91 -24.25
CA GLY A 16 -1.42 -11.07 -23.49
C GLY A 16 -1.17 -10.96 -21.98
N ASP A 17 -2.26 -11.02 -21.23
CA ASP A 17 -2.27 -10.91 -19.76
C ASP A 17 -1.39 -11.99 -19.10
N GLU A 18 -1.40 -13.22 -19.63
CA GLU A 18 -0.58 -14.32 -19.12
C GLU A 18 0.93 -14.05 -19.23
N MET A 19 1.36 -13.46 -20.35
CA MET A 19 2.78 -13.19 -20.58
C MET A 19 3.26 -12.02 -19.70
N GLN A 20 2.40 -11.02 -19.49
CA GLN A 20 2.65 -9.94 -18.54
C GLN A 20 2.75 -10.44 -17.09
N VAL A 21 1.82 -11.30 -16.68
CA VAL A 21 1.81 -11.92 -15.34
C VAL A 21 3.04 -12.79 -15.15
N THR A 22 3.36 -13.67 -16.09
CA THR A 22 4.53 -14.55 -16.01
C THR A 22 5.83 -13.76 -15.91
N PHE A 23 5.94 -12.69 -16.71
CA PHE A 23 7.07 -11.79 -16.62
C PHE A 23 7.13 -11.09 -15.25
N ALA A 24 6.03 -10.52 -14.77
CA ALA A 24 5.98 -9.84 -13.47
C ALA A 24 6.35 -10.79 -12.31
N LEU A 25 5.84 -12.02 -12.33
CA LEU A 25 6.19 -13.08 -11.37
C LEU A 25 7.69 -13.42 -11.41
N SER A 26 8.30 -13.45 -12.61
CA SER A 26 9.74 -13.71 -12.75
C SER A 26 10.62 -12.65 -12.08
N ASN A 27 10.09 -11.44 -11.90
CA ASN A 27 10.77 -10.33 -11.22
C ASN A 27 10.57 -10.32 -9.70
N LEU A 28 9.66 -11.15 -9.16
CA LEU A 28 9.49 -11.26 -7.71
C LEU A 28 10.69 -11.97 -7.07
N THR A 29 11.06 -11.53 -5.87
CA THR A 29 12.16 -12.10 -5.09
C THR A 29 11.78 -12.26 -3.63
N GLY A 30 12.52 -13.10 -2.90
CA GLY A 30 12.31 -13.33 -1.47
C GLY A 30 10.89 -13.78 -1.13
N ARG A 31 10.30 -13.17 -0.08
CA ARG A 31 8.97 -13.53 0.45
C ARG A 31 7.84 -13.38 -0.57
N ALA A 32 7.91 -12.38 -1.44
CA ALA A 32 6.89 -12.16 -2.47
C ALA A 32 6.88 -13.30 -3.51
N LYS A 33 8.06 -13.85 -3.85
CA LYS A 33 8.16 -15.00 -4.75
C LYS A 33 7.57 -16.26 -4.10
N THR A 34 7.96 -16.55 -2.85
CA THR A 34 7.44 -17.72 -2.11
C THR A 34 5.92 -17.65 -1.95
N TRP A 35 5.39 -16.48 -1.59
CA TRP A 35 3.95 -16.24 -1.50
C TRP A 35 3.22 -16.51 -2.83
N ALA A 36 3.70 -15.91 -3.93
CA ALA A 36 3.06 -16.06 -5.24
C ALA A 36 3.13 -17.52 -5.74
N SER A 37 4.23 -18.22 -5.48
CA SER A 37 4.36 -19.65 -5.79
C SER A 37 3.40 -20.51 -4.97
N GLY A 38 3.20 -20.19 -3.68
CA GLY A 38 2.23 -20.89 -2.83
C GLY A 38 0.80 -20.73 -3.35
N LEU A 39 0.41 -19.51 -3.74
CA LEU A 39 -0.90 -19.27 -4.34
C LEU A 39 -1.10 -20.06 -5.65
N LYS A 40 -0.08 -20.05 -6.54
CA LYS A 40 -0.12 -20.80 -7.80
C LYS A 40 -0.18 -22.31 -7.63
N LEU A 41 0.35 -22.85 -6.53
CA LEU A 41 0.29 -24.27 -6.24
C LEU A 41 -1.14 -24.72 -5.93
N HIS A 42 -1.93 -23.86 -5.27
CA HIS A 42 -3.32 -24.13 -4.95
C HIS A 42 -4.26 -23.84 -6.12
N ASP A 43 -3.99 -22.78 -6.88
CA ASP A 43 -4.75 -22.42 -8.08
C ASP A 43 -3.79 -21.90 -9.18
N PRO A 44 -3.59 -22.68 -10.26
CA PRO A 44 -2.72 -22.29 -11.37
C PRO A 44 -3.11 -20.95 -12.03
N ASN A 45 -4.40 -20.58 -11.98
CA ASN A 45 -4.96 -19.40 -12.64
C ASN A 45 -5.24 -18.22 -11.69
N VAL A 46 -4.69 -18.26 -10.46
CA VAL A 46 -4.92 -17.24 -9.41
C VAL A 46 -4.61 -15.78 -9.82
N PHE A 47 -3.81 -15.59 -10.87
CA PHE A 47 -3.45 -14.28 -11.44
C PHE A 47 -3.90 -14.19 -12.90
N GLU A 48 -5.18 -13.87 -13.11
CA GLU A 48 -5.77 -13.77 -14.45
C GLU A 48 -5.24 -12.56 -15.25
N SER A 49 -4.83 -11.49 -14.57
CA SER A 49 -4.26 -10.29 -15.19
C SER A 49 -3.18 -9.64 -14.34
N LEU A 50 -2.40 -8.76 -14.98
CA LEU A 50 -1.36 -7.99 -14.30
C LEU A 50 -1.95 -7.10 -13.18
N GLU A 51 -3.14 -6.55 -13.38
CA GLU A 51 -3.82 -5.72 -12.38
C GLU A 51 -4.24 -6.52 -11.15
N ILE A 52 -4.72 -7.76 -11.34
CA ILE A 52 -5.03 -8.67 -10.23
C ILE A 52 -3.76 -9.00 -9.43
N LEU A 53 -2.66 -9.29 -10.12
CA LEU A 53 -1.37 -9.54 -9.46
C LEU A 53 -0.92 -8.32 -8.63
N LYS A 54 -0.98 -7.11 -9.21
CA LYS A 54 -0.63 -5.87 -8.50
C LYS A 54 -1.51 -5.64 -7.28
N SER A 55 -2.82 -5.82 -7.42
CA SER A 55 -3.80 -5.64 -6.34
C SER A 55 -3.52 -6.59 -5.17
N ARG A 56 -3.36 -7.90 -5.45
CA ARG A 56 -3.06 -8.90 -4.42
C ARG A 56 -1.71 -8.67 -3.73
N LEU A 57 -0.68 -8.25 -4.49
CA LEU A 57 0.61 -7.88 -3.92
C LEU A 57 0.47 -6.69 -2.97
N LYS A 58 -0.31 -5.68 -3.35
CA LYS A 58 -0.61 -4.54 -2.49
C LYS A 58 -1.34 -5.01 -1.23
N GLU A 59 -2.43 -5.75 -1.35
CA GLU A 59 -3.18 -6.24 -0.19
C GLU A 59 -2.33 -7.06 0.80
N THR A 60 -1.43 -7.90 0.29
CA THR A 60 -0.62 -8.80 1.14
C THR A 60 0.58 -8.09 1.78
N PHE A 61 1.24 -7.19 1.05
CA PHE A 61 2.53 -6.61 1.45
C PHE A 61 2.47 -5.13 1.78
N GLU A 62 1.36 -4.45 1.53
CA GLU A 62 1.14 -3.09 2.02
C GLU A 62 1.11 -3.15 3.55
N PRO A 63 2.00 -2.41 4.23
CA PRO A 63 1.94 -2.34 5.68
C PRO A 63 0.56 -1.81 6.08
N PRO A 64 0.02 -2.22 7.26
CA PRO A 64 -1.22 -1.66 7.79
C PRO A 64 -1.14 -0.14 7.68
N ARG A 65 -2.04 0.42 6.86
CA ARG A 65 -1.97 1.77 6.29
C ARG A 65 -1.34 2.78 7.26
N ALA A 66 -0.49 3.66 6.75
CA ALA A 66 0.10 4.76 7.53
C ALA A 66 -0.96 5.52 8.34
N ASP A 67 -2.20 5.58 7.84
CA ASP A 67 -3.37 6.17 8.49
C ASP A 67 -3.73 5.49 9.82
N PHE A 68 -3.52 4.19 10.01
CA PHE A 68 -3.69 3.55 11.32
C PHE A 68 -2.59 3.99 12.29
N THR A 69 -1.39 4.25 11.77
CA THR A 69 -0.28 4.78 12.57
C THR A 69 -0.52 6.25 12.94
N VAL A 70 -1.00 7.08 12.00
CA VAL A 70 -1.33 8.50 12.27
C VAL A 70 -2.59 8.61 13.15
N SER A 71 -3.63 7.81 12.89
CA SER A 71 -4.84 7.78 13.72
C SER A 71 -4.56 7.30 15.14
N SER A 72 -3.74 6.25 15.30
CA SER A 72 -3.31 5.81 16.63
C SER A 72 -2.40 6.85 17.31
N ALA A 73 -1.54 7.55 16.56
CA ALA A 73 -0.75 8.67 17.08
C ALA A 73 -1.64 9.83 17.54
N LEU A 74 -2.68 10.17 16.77
CA LEU A 74 -3.68 11.19 17.12
C LEU A 74 -4.46 10.80 18.37
N LEU A 75 -4.95 9.56 18.47
CA LEU A 75 -5.68 9.06 19.64
C LEU A 75 -4.81 9.03 20.91
N ARG A 76 -3.50 8.82 20.77
CA ARG A 76 -2.54 8.84 21.87
C ARG A 76 -1.98 10.24 22.13
N PHE A 77 -2.30 11.22 21.29
CA PHE A 77 -1.75 12.57 21.38
C PHE A 77 -2.37 13.30 22.57
N LYS A 78 -1.51 13.79 23.47
CA LYS A 78 -1.90 14.58 24.65
C LYS A 78 -1.01 15.81 24.73
N GLN A 79 -1.57 16.91 25.24
CA GLN A 79 -0.84 18.17 25.36
C GLN A 79 0.40 18.06 26.27
N GLY A 80 0.29 17.36 27.40
CA GLY A 80 1.40 17.22 28.35
C GLY A 80 1.91 18.59 28.83
N LYS A 81 3.23 18.79 28.82
CA LYS A 81 3.88 20.06 29.17
C LYS A 81 4.09 21.01 27.97
N ARG A 82 3.50 20.71 26.80
CA ARG A 82 3.68 21.52 25.59
C ARG A 82 2.86 22.80 25.68
N ASP A 83 3.43 23.88 25.13
CA ASP A 83 2.68 25.10 24.90
C ASP A 83 1.47 24.84 23.97
N VAL A 84 0.39 25.61 24.17
CA VAL A 84 -0.88 25.46 23.46
C VAL A 84 -0.71 25.60 21.95
N HIS A 85 0.16 26.51 21.50
CA HIS A 85 0.39 26.73 20.08
C HIS A 85 1.09 25.52 19.44
N ALA A 86 2.14 25.01 20.09
CA ALA A 86 2.86 23.82 19.63
C ALA A 86 1.97 22.57 19.65
N TYR A 87 1.08 22.45 20.64
CA TYR A 87 0.07 21.40 20.70
C TYR A 87 -0.92 21.50 19.53
N ALA A 88 -1.49 22.68 19.29
CA ALA A 88 -2.48 22.89 18.23
C ALA A 88 -1.90 22.67 16.83
N GLN A 89 -0.68 23.10 16.57
CA GLN A 89 -0.02 22.87 15.27
C GLN A 89 0.19 21.38 14.99
N HIS A 90 0.67 20.64 15.98
CA HIS A 90 0.94 19.21 15.84
C HIS A 90 -0.37 18.40 15.71
N LEU A 91 -1.41 18.79 16.47
CA LEU A 91 -2.74 18.18 16.35
C LEU A 91 -3.32 18.40 14.95
N ARG A 92 -3.21 19.62 14.40
CA ARG A 92 -3.66 19.91 13.03
C ARG A 92 -2.91 19.11 11.98
N TYR A 93 -1.59 19.00 12.11
CA TYR A 93 -0.77 18.18 11.21
C TYR A 93 -1.25 16.72 11.20
N LEU A 94 -1.39 16.10 12.38
CA LEU A 94 -1.88 14.72 12.48
C LEU A 94 -3.31 14.57 11.93
N ALA A 95 -4.20 15.53 12.18
CA ALA A 95 -5.56 15.51 11.66
C ALA A 95 -5.59 15.55 10.12
N ILE A 96 -4.83 16.46 9.49
CA ILE A 96 -4.77 16.59 8.02
C ILE A 96 -4.21 15.31 7.39
N SER A 97 -3.16 14.72 7.97
CA SER A 97 -2.57 13.48 7.47
C SER A 97 -3.53 12.27 7.53
N VAL A 98 -4.56 12.31 8.38
CA VAL A 98 -5.64 11.30 8.37
C VAL A 98 -6.66 11.58 7.26
N THR A 99 -6.98 12.86 6.99
CA THR A 99 -7.98 13.24 5.98
C THR A 99 -7.48 13.13 4.55
N GLU A 100 -6.18 13.31 4.30
CA GLU A 100 -5.57 13.21 2.96
C GLU A 100 -5.48 11.78 2.42
N ASN A 101 -5.64 10.77 3.28
CA ASN A 101 -5.84 9.37 2.90
C ASN A 101 -7.19 8.88 3.46
N PRO A 102 -8.32 9.21 2.82
CA PRO A 102 -9.60 8.71 3.27
C PRO A 102 -9.62 7.18 3.08
N VAL A 103 -9.47 6.45 4.19
CA VAL A 103 -9.96 5.08 4.29
C VAL A 103 -11.41 5.12 3.80
N GLY A 104 -11.71 4.25 2.83
CA GLY A 104 -12.95 4.22 2.08
C GLY A 104 -14.18 4.63 2.90
N GLU A 105 -15.01 5.43 2.24
CA GLU A 105 -16.38 5.81 2.56
C GLU A 105 -16.96 5.16 3.84
N HIS A 106 -17.48 6.03 4.71
CA HIS A 106 -18.18 5.73 5.96
C HIS A 106 -17.28 5.49 7.18
N LYS A 107 -16.84 6.59 7.80
CA LYS A 107 -16.90 6.79 9.26
C LYS A 107 -16.53 8.24 9.61
N LEU A 108 -17.40 9.18 9.25
CA LEU A 108 -17.42 10.46 9.94
C LEU A 108 -18.10 10.23 11.30
N ILE A 109 -17.24 9.86 12.24
CA ILE A 109 -17.23 10.13 13.68
C ILE A 109 -18.42 10.99 14.17
N ASN A 110 -19.40 10.34 14.80
CA ASN A 110 -20.16 10.94 15.89
C ASN A 110 -19.24 10.99 17.12
N VAL A 111 -18.56 12.12 17.33
CA VAL A 111 -18.02 12.47 18.65
C VAL A 111 -18.80 13.70 19.08
N PHE A 112 -19.80 13.44 19.93
CA PHE A 112 -20.46 14.48 20.70
C PHE A 112 -19.52 14.91 21.84
N ILE A 113 -19.28 16.22 21.88
CA ILE A 113 -18.96 17.14 23.00
C ILE A 113 -18.22 16.57 24.22
#